data_AF-A0ABD1XKS4-F1
#
_entry.id   AF-A0ABD1XKS4-F1
#
_cell.length_a   1.000
_cell.length_b   1.000
_cell.length_c   1.000
_cell.angle_alpha   90.00
_cell.angle_beta   90.00
_cell.angle_gamma   90.00
#
_symmetry.space_group_name_H-M   'P 1'
#
loop_
_entity.id
_entity.type
_entity.pdbx_description
1 polymer ?
#
loop_
_entity_poly.entity_id
_entity_poly.type
_entity_poly.pdbx_seq_one_letter_code
_entity_poly.pdbx_strand_id
1 'polypeptide(L)'
;MKSKRLDSHTPDIPRRDATHKTREDSQAQDPLLIRFRSHLTSCKNKMAFEHEVELDVSAAAIWLAFKDQNTILPKLLPEAIASIEVVEGEGAPGTTRLIKFGSVSPDGGYVKEKLISIDLESRIVVTEEVEGGHLVQFGFTKWVQTLKLISTGENTSKVHVTAEFEGGSEENIAKSNEVTKHGLTGTFKALEQYVKSSS
;
A
#
# COMPACT_ATOMS: atom_id res chain seq x y z
N MET A 1 -84.90 41.55 9.74
CA MET A 1 -84.54 42.68 8.86
C MET A 1 -83.14 43.16 9.21
N LYS A 2 -82.25 43.20 8.20
CA LYS A 2 -81.02 44.04 8.04
C LYS A 2 -79.97 43.99 9.17
N SER A 3 -78.81 43.35 8.96
CA SER A 3 -77.62 43.85 8.24
C SER A 3 -76.78 44.84 9.05
N LYS A 4 -75.54 44.46 9.42
CA LYS A 4 -74.30 44.91 8.77
C LYS A 4 -73.05 44.41 9.53
N ARG A 5 -72.03 44.04 8.75
CA ARG A 5 -70.65 43.74 9.17
C ARG A 5 -69.95 45.00 9.69
N LEU A 6 -68.97 44.81 10.57
CA LEU A 6 -67.80 45.68 10.67
C LEU A 6 -66.54 44.81 10.66
N ASP A 7 -65.69 45.04 9.67
CA ASP A 7 -64.35 44.49 9.52
C ASP A 7 -63.39 45.04 10.59
N SER A 8 -62.40 44.25 10.99
CA SER A 8 -61.10 44.79 11.39
C SER A 8 -59.97 43.87 10.93
N HIS A 9 -59.05 44.49 10.21
CA HIS A 9 -57.83 43.96 9.62
C HIS A 9 -56.94 43.23 10.62
N THR A 10 -56.30 42.15 10.16
CA THR A 10 -55.04 41.66 10.71
C THR A 10 -54.00 41.64 9.57
N PRO A 11 -52.81 42.23 9.75
CA PRO A 11 -51.83 42.31 8.68
C PRO A 11 -51.00 41.02 8.52
N ASP A 12 -50.64 40.78 7.26
CA ASP A 12 -49.74 39.75 6.75
C ASP A 12 -48.35 39.75 7.42
N ILE A 13 -47.84 38.57 7.77
CA ILE A 13 -46.40 38.33 8.00
C ILE A 13 -45.99 37.10 7.16
N PRO A 14 -45.10 37.25 6.18
CA PRO A 14 -44.66 36.13 5.35
C PRO A 14 -43.58 35.30 6.09
N ARG A 15 -43.86 34.01 6.36
CA ARG A 15 -42.81 33.03 6.70
C ARG A 15 -42.37 32.31 5.44
N ARG A 16 -41.14 32.61 5.01
CA ARG A 16 -40.41 31.89 3.97
C ARG A 16 -40.10 30.47 4.41
N ASP A 17 -40.18 29.57 3.43
CA ASP A 17 -39.81 28.16 3.47
C ASP A 17 -38.44 27.92 4.10
N ALA A 18 -38.42 27.09 5.14
CA ALA A 18 -37.20 26.43 5.60
C ALA A 18 -37.19 25.01 5.01
N THR A 19 -36.49 24.88 3.89
CA THR A 19 -36.05 23.59 3.34
C THR A 19 -35.11 22.94 4.36
N HIS A 20 -35.58 21.84 4.95
CA HIS A 20 -34.77 20.98 5.81
C HIS A 20 -33.83 20.19 4.90
N LYS A 21 -32.66 20.75 4.58
CA LYS A 21 -31.59 20.01 3.88
C LYS A 21 -30.80 19.22 4.93
N THR A 22 -31.07 17.93 4.98
CA THR A 22 -30.33 16.92 5.73
C THR A 22 -28.84 17.06 5.42
N ARG A 23 -28.06 17.17 6.51
CA ARG A 23 -26.60 17.17 6.52
C ARG A 23 -26.15 15.72 6.36
N GLU A 24 -25.92 15.30 5.12
CA GLU A 24 -25.21 14.07 4.80
C GLU A 24 -23.73 14.38 4.52
N ASP A 25 -22.90 13.69 5.30
CA ASP A 25 -21.53 13.25 5.02
C ASP A 25 -20.48 14.27 4.63
N SER A 26 -19.81 14.75 5.68
CA SER A 26 -18.42 15.21 5.66
C SER A 26 -17.49 14.08 5.20
N GLN A 27 -17.32 13.93 3.88
CA GLN A 27 -16.11 13.33 3.34
C GLN A 27 -14.95 14.31 3.60
N ALA A 28 -14.31 14.15 4.75
CA ALA A 28 -12.96 14.64 4.94
C ALA A 28 -12.06 13.84 3.99
N GLN A 29 -11.81 14.39 2.81
CA GLN A 29 -10.74 13.92 1.94
C GLN A 29 -9.41 14.19 2.64
N ASP A 30 -8.71 13.12 2.99
CA ASP A 30 -7.38 13.18 3.56
C ASP A 30 -6.44 13.98 2.61
N PRO A 31 -5.86 15.10 3.05
CA PRO A 31 -4.95 15.89 2.23
C PRO A 31 -3.67 15.14 1.84
N LEU A 32 -3.31 14.05 2.52
CA LEU A 32 -2.19 13.17 2.09
C LEU A 32 -2.55 12.36 0.84
N LEU A 33 -3.81 11.94 0.68
CA LEU A 33 -4.30 11.25 -0.52
C LEU A 33 -4.34 12.17 -1.76
N ILE A 34 -4.62 13.46 -1.55
CA ILE A 34 -4.62 14.47 -2.62
C ILE A 34 -3.19 14.70 -3.12
N ARG A 35 -2.20 14.69 -2.20
CA ARG A 35 -0.78 14.82 -2.56
C ARG A 35 -0.26 13.59 -3.30
N PHE A 36 -0.78 12.39 -2.99
CA PHE A 36 -0.53 11.16 -3.75
C PHE A 36 -1.06 11.24 -5.20
N ARG A 37 -2.26 11.80 -5.40
CA ARG A 37 -2.83 11.97 -6.75
C ARG A 37 -2.12 13.04 -7.58
N SER A 38 -1.59 14.09 -6.95
CA SER A 38 -0.97 15.21 -7.64
C SER A 38 0.33 14.85 -8.38
N HIS A 39 1.00 13.75 -8.04
CA HIS A 39 2.20 13.29 -8.75
C HIS A 39 1.90 12.25 -9.86
N LEU A 40 0.63 11.88 -10.04
CA LEU A 40 0.19 10.87 -11.00
C LEU A 40 -0.51 11.46 -12.24
N THR A 41 -0.54 12.78 -12.39
CA THR A 41 -1.22 13.43 -13.52
C THR A 41 -0.25 13.77 -14.64
N SER A 42 0.43 12.77 -15.20
CA SER A 42 0.85 12.73 -16.61
C SER A 42 1.63 11.45 -16.89
N CYS A 43 0.93 10.39 -17.32
CA CYS A 43 1.34 9.48 -18.39
C CYS A 43 0.25 8.40 -18.55
N LYS A 44 -0.32 8.32 -19.75
CA LYS A 44 -1.23 7.25 -20.16
C LYS A 44 -0.40 5.96 -20.29
N ASN A 45 -0.80 4.89 -19.59
CA ASN A 45 -0.18 3.56 -19.49
C ASN A 45 0.96 3.38 -18.46
N LYS A 46 0.69 3.62 -17.17
CA LYS A 46 1.37 2.87 -16.10
C LYS A 46 0.76 1.47 -16.04
N MET A 47 1.56 0.43 -16.27
CA MET A 47 1.13 -0.94 -16.04
C MET A 47 1.22 -1.21 -14.53
N ALA A 48 0.18 -1.82 -13.97
CA ALA A 48 0.04 -2.04 -12.54
C ALA A 48 0.02 -3.53 -12.21
N PHE A 49 0.88 -3.93 -11.30
CA PHE A 49 0.82 -5.22 -10.61
C PHE A 49 -0.06 -5.08 -9.36
N GLU A 50 -0.80 -6.14 -9.03
CA GLU A 50 -1.59 -6.24 -7.80
C GLU A 50 -1.58 -7.68 -7.29
N HIS A 51 -1.37 -7.84 -5.98
CA HIS A 51 -1.43 -9.11 -5.30
C HIS A 51 -1.82 -8.95 -3.83
N GLU A 52 -2.59 -9.91 -3.33
CA GLU A 52 -3.01 -9.94 -1.93
C GLU A 52 -2.62 -11.25 -1.26
N VAL A 53 -2.22 -11.16 0.01
CA VAL A 53 -1.89 -12.32 0.85
C VAL A 53 -2.67 -12.22 2.16
N GLU A 54 -3.56 -13.17 2.39
CA GLU A 54 -4.28 -13.31 3.66
C GLU A 54 -3.39 -13.97 4.73
N LEU A 55 -3.51 -13.49 5.97
CA LEU A 55 -2.71 -13.92 7.11
C LEU A 55 -3.62 -14.12 8.34
N ASP A 56 -3.46 -15.24 9.04
CA ASP A 56 -4.19 -15.55 10.28
C ASP A 56 -3.44 -15.04 11.52
N VAL A 57 -2.92 -13.81 11.42
CA VAL A 57 -2.33 -13.04 12.51
C VAL A 57 -2.72 -11.58 12.36
N SER A 58 -2.69 -10.82 13.46
CA SER A 58 -3.07 -9.40 13.43
C SER A 58 -2.10 -8.56 12.58
N ALA A 59 -2.63 -7.49 11.97
CA ALA A 59 -1.83 -6.54 11.21
C ALA A 59 -0.75 -5.88 12.09
N ALA A 60 -1.01 -5.69 13.39
CA ALA A 60 -0.02 -5.13 14.29
C ALA A 60 1.20 -6.06 14.47
N ALA A 61 0.96 -7.36 14.61
CA ALA A 61 2.02 -8.34 14.83
C ALA A 61 2.91 -8.52 13.59
N ILE A 62 2.32 -8.63 12.40
CA ILE A 62 3.08 -8.68 11.14
C ILE A 62 3.86 -7.39 10.92
N TRP A 63 3.26 -6.23 11.19
CA TRP A 63 3.94 -4.95 11.04
C TRP A 63 5.20 -4.85 11.92
N LEU A 64 5.12 -5.34 13.16
CA LEU A 64 6.26 -5.38 14.06
C LEU A 64 7.38 -6.28 13.48
N ALA A 65 7.04 -7.51 13.07
CA ALA A 65 8.01 -8.40 12.45
C ALA A 65 8.61 -7.83 11.14
N PHE A 66 7.81 -7.11 10.36
CA PHE A 66 8.24 -6.49 9.11
C PHE A 66 9.24 -5.34 9.32
N LYS A 67 9.21 -4.65 10.46
CA LYS A 67 10.23 -3.63 10.79
C LYS A 67 11.62 -4.25 10.97
N ASP A 68 11.67 -5.47 11.47
CA ASP A 68 12.91 -6.23 11.68
C ASP A 68 13.25 -7.17 10.52
N GLN A 69 12.59 -7.00 9.36
CA GLN A 69 12.71 -7.89 8.20
C GLN A 69 14.15 -8.11 7.74
N ASN A 70 15.02 -7.09 7.85
CA ASN A 70 16.41 -7.18 7.41
C ASN A 70 17.19 -8.27 8.17
N THR A 71 16.82 -8.50 9.44
CA THR A 71 17.46 -9.49 10.31
C THR A 71 16.71 -10.81 10.29
N ILE A 72 15.38 -10.77 10.16
CA ILE A 72 14.51 -11.93 10.27
C ILE A 72 14.47 -12.71 8.96
N LEU A 73 14.25 -12.05 7.82
CA LEU A 73 14.02 -12.73 6.54
C LEU A 73 15.19 -13.61 6.08
N PRO A 74 16.46 -13.19 6.16
CA PRO A 74 17.57 -14.07 5.80
C PRO A 74 17.67 -15.34 6.65
N LYS A 75 17.14 -15.31 7.88
CA LYS A 75 17.10 -16.48 8.78
C LYS A 75 15.89 -17.37 8.50
N LEU A 76 14.75 -16.78 8.16
CA LEU A 76 13.52 -17.52 7.85
C LEU A 76 13.58 -18.18 6.47
N LEU A 77 14.20 -17.51 5.51
CA LEU A 77 14.22 -17.92 4.10
C LEU A 77 15.66 -17.85 3.52
N PRO A 78 16.64 -18.56 4.11
CA PRO A 78 18.05 -18.46 3.70
C PRO A 78 18.29 -18.88 2.23
N GLU A 79 17.47 -19.80 1.71
CA GLU A 79 17.55 -20.23 0.32
C GLU A 79 17.08 -19.14 -0.66
N ALA A 80 16.13 -18.29 -0.23
CA ALA A 80 15.57 -17.22 -1.05
C ALA A 80 16.30 -15.88 -0.86
N ILE A 81 16.68 -15.56 0.38
CA ILE A 81 17.28 -14.29 0.78
C ILE A 81 18.56 -14.61 1.55
N ALA A 82 19.72 -14.34 0.94
CA ALA A 82 21.01 -14.54 1.56
C ALA A 82 21.34 -13.43 2.58
N SER A 83 21.07 -12.17 2.22
CA SER A 83 21.25 -11.03 3.13
C SER A 83 20.37 -9.84 2.75
N ILE A 84 20.13 -8.98 3.72
CA ILE A 84 19.53 -7.66 3.54
C ILE A 84 20.38 -6.65 4.31
N GLU A 85 21.02 -5.74 3.59
CA GLU A 85 22.00 -4.80 4.14
C GLU A 85 21.55 -3.37 3.84
N VAL A 86 21.55 -2.48 4.84
CA VAL A 86 21.37 -1.04 4.59
C VAL A 86 22.69 -0.51 4.02
N VAL A 87 22.64 0.05 2.81
CA VAL A 87 23.83 0.58 2.11
C VAL A 87 23.89 2.11 2.15
N GLU A 88 22.76 2.77 2.41
CA GLU A 88 22.66 4.21 2.56
C GLU A 88 21.47 4.57 3.47
N GLY A 89 21.64 5.53 4.39
CA GLY A 89 20.59 6.00 5.29
C GLY A 89 20.44 5.19 6.58
N GLU A 90 19.43 5.57 7.39
CA GLU A 90 19.23 5.07 8.77
C GLU A 90 17.79 4.55 9.02
N GLY A 91 17.12 4.06 7.97
CA GLY A 91 15.77 3.47 8.08
C GLY A 91 14.61 4.45 7.84
N ALA A 92 14.89 5.74 7.60
CA ALA A 92 13.92 6.75 7.19
C ALA A 92 13.73 6.80 5.64
N PRO A 93 12.69 7.47 5.11
CA PRO A 93 12.59 7.74 3.67
C PRO A 93 13.90 8.28 3.08
N GLY A 94 14.33 7.70 1.97
CA GLY A 94 15.66 7.90 1.38
C GLY A 94 16.63 6.76 1.63
N THR A 95 16.38 5.91 2.64
CA THR A 95 17.24 4.75 2.95
C THR A 95 17.24 3.75 1.80
N THR A 96 18.42 3.26 1.45
CA THR A 96 18.62 2.25 0.41
C THR A 96 19.12 0.96 1.04
N ARG A 97 18.49 -0.16 0.68
CA ARG A 97 18.91 -1.50 1.10
C ARG A 97 19.27 -2.37 -0.10
N LEU A 98 20.28 -3.21 0.10
CA LEU A 98 20.73 -4.24 -0.83
C LEU A 98 20.23 -5.59 -0.34
N ILE A 99 19.41 -6.24 -1.14
CA ILE A 99 18.89 -7.59 -0.92
C ILE A 99 19.64 -8.53 -1.87
N LYS A 100 20.37 -9.49 -1.32
CA LYS A 100 21.02 -10.55 -2.11
C LYS A 100 20.16 -11.80 -2.07
N PHE A 101 19.85 -12.36 -3.22
CA PHE A 101 19.09 -13.61 -3.29
C PHE A 101 19.97 -14.81 -2.96
N GLY A 102 19.36 -15.83 -2.37
CA GLY A 102 20.02 -17.08 -2.02
C GLY A 102 20.14 -18.04 -3.21
N SER A 103 20.41 -19.31 -2.91
CA SER A 103 20.70 -20.37 -3.89
C SER A 103 19.57 -20.66 -4.88
N VAL A 104 18.34 -20.22 -4.61
CA VAL A 104 17.22 -20.35 -5.57
C VAL A 104 17.35 -19.41 -6.78
N SER A 105 18.23 -18.41 -6.71
CA SER A 105 18.60 -17.55 -7.83
C SER A 105 19.94 -18.04 -8.40
N PRO A 106 19.95 -18.85 -9.49
CA PRO A 106 21.15 -19.55 -9.95
C PRO A 106 22.31 -18.62 -10.33
N ASP A 107 21.98 -17.38 -10.71
CA ASP A 107 22.94 -16.37 -11.17
C ASP A 107 23.36 -15.38 -10.07
N GLY A 108 22.94 -15.58 -8.81
CA GLY A 108 23.31 -14.69 -7.70
C GLY A 108 22.70 -13.29 -7.84
N GLY A 109 21.41 -13.22 -8.16
CA GLY A 109 20.71 -11.95 -8.33
C GLY A 109 20.64 -11.12 -7.05
N TYR A 110 20.49 -9.81 -7.22
CA TYR A 110 20.24 -8.88 -6.11
C TYR A 110 19.22 -7.83 -6.53
N VAL A 111 18.64 -7.17 -5.53
CA VAL A 111 17.84 -5.94 -5.67
C VAL A 111 18.47 -4.89 -4.79
N LYS A 112 18.71 -3.70 -5.33
CA LYS A 112 18.89 -2.50 -4.53
C LYS A 112 17.58 -1.73 -4.59
N GLU A 113 16.95 -1.53 -3.45
CA GLU A 113 15.70 -0.76 -3.37
C GLU A 113 15.83 0.39 -2.37
N LYS A 114 15.14 1.47 -2.69
CA LYS A 114 15.08 2.70 -1.92
C LYS A 114 13.72 2.82 -1.26
N LEU A 115 13.71 3.13 0.03
CA LEU A 115 12.51 3.48 0.78
C LEU A 115 12.05 4.89 0.37
N ILE A 116 10.91 4.98 -0.29
CA ILE A 116 10.34 6.25 -0.77
C ILE A 116 9.47 6.89 0.31
N SER A 117 8.64 6.10 0.99
CA SER A 117 7.83 6.57 2.10
C SER A 117 7.46 5.43 3.05
N ILE A 118 7.19 5.81 4.29
CA ILE A 118 6.65 4.91 5.32
C ILE A 118 5.58 5.67 6.09
N ASP A 119 4.39 5.07 6.18
CA ASP A 119 3.31 5.52 7.04
C ASP A 119 3.12 4.47 8.13
N LEU A 120 3.50 4.85 9.34
CA LEU A 120 3.47 3.97 10.51
C LEU A 120 2.05 3.74 11.04
N GLU A 121 1.15 4.71 10.84
CA GLU A 121 -0.24 4.66 11.31
C GLU A 121 -1.08 3.77 10.39
N SER A 122 -1.00 4.04 9.09
CA SER A 122 -1.75 3.26 8.09
C SER A 122 -1.05 1.97 7.65
N ARG A 123 0.19 1.72 8.13
CA ARG A 123 1.04 0.55 7.81
C ARG A 123 1.27 0.40 6.31
N ILE A 124 1.70 1.50 5.70
CA ILE A 124 2.02 1.58 4.27
C ILE A 124 3.51 1.81 4.09
N VAL A 125 4.13 1.07 3.18
CA VAL A 125 5.51 1.28 2.75
C VAL A 125 5.54 1.40 1.24
N VAL A 126 6.27 2.39 0.73
CA VAL A 126 6.54 2.52 -0.70
C VAL A 126 8.04 2.37 -0.91
N THR A 127 8.43 1.45 -1.79
CA THR A 127 9.83 1.26 -2.21
C THR A 127 9.96 1.35 -3.73
N GLU A 128 11.15 1.74 -4.18
CA GLU A 128 11.52 1.79 -5.60
C GLU A 128 12.77 0.96 -5.81
N GLU A 129 12.77 0.09 -6.80
CA GLU A 129 14.00 -0.58 -7.22
C GLU A 129 14.86 0.40 -8.01
N VAL A 130 16.11 0.53 -7.59
CA VAL A 130 17.08 1.45 -8.20
C VAL A 130 18.19 0.71 -8.94
N GLU A 131 18.40 -0.58 -8.66
CA GLU A 131 19.40 -1.43 -9.31
C GLU A 131 19.02 -2.92 -9.17
N GLY A 132 19.39 -3.74 -10.15
CA GLY A 132 19.14 -5.18 -10.12
C GLY A 132 17.66 -5.53 -10.32
N GLY A 133 17.21 -6.61 -9.69
CA GLY A 133 15.78 -6.91 -9.55
C GLY A 133 15.01 -7.04 -10.85
N HIS A 134 13.80 -6.48 -10.84
CA HIS A 134 12.91 -6.48 -11.99
C HIS A 134 13.49 -5.66 -13.14
N LEU A 135 14.32 -4.65 -12.85
CA LEU A 135 14.94 -3.81 -13.87
C LEU A 135 15.85 -4.65 -14.78
N VAL A 136 16.69 -5.51 -14.18
CA VAL A 136 17.64 -6.35 -14.91
C VAL A 136 16.98 -7.64 -15.42
N GLN A 137 16.14 -8.28 -14.59
CA GLN A 137 15.59 -9.60 -14.91
C GLN A 137 14.46 -9.56 -15.94
N PHE A 138 13.66 -8.48 -15.95
CA PHE A 138 12.47 -8.36 -16.80
C PHE A 138 12.54 -7.19 -17.78
N GLY A 139 13.62 -6.40 -17.75
CA GLY A 139 13.83 -5.27 -18.67
C GLY A 139 12.93 -4.08 -18.36
N PHE A 140 12.53 -3.91 -17.10
CA PHE A 140 11.81 -2.72 -16.66
C PHE A 140 12.77 -1.54 -16.51
N THR A 141 12.29 -0.34 -16.83
CA THR A 141 13.02 0.91 -16.58
C THR A 141 12.65 1.54 -15.26
N LYS A 142 11.54 1.09 -14.66
CA LYS A 142 11.03 1.57 -13.38
C LYS A 142 10.20 0.49 -12.71
N TRP A 143 10.33 0.37 -11.39
CA TRP A 143 9.47 -0.46 -10.55
C TRP A 143 9.30 0.19 -9.18
N VAL A 144 8.07 0.61 -8.88
CA VAL A 144 7.70 1.24 -7.60
C VAL A 144 6.63 0.39 -6.94
N GLN A 145 6.95 -0.20 -5.81
CA GLN A 145 6.06 -1.07 -5.05
C GLN A 145 5.41 -0.32 -3.89
N THR A 146 4.12 -0.50 -3.69
CA THR A 146 3.38 -0.09 -2.50
C THR A 146 2.90 -1.32 -1.76
N LEU A 147 3.27 -1.43 -0.49
CA LEU A 147 2.81 -2.46 0.42
C LEU A 147 1.92 -1.83 1.47
N LYS A 148 0.73 -2.41 1.68
CA LYS A 148 -0.20 -2.00 2.72
C LYS A 148 -0.65 -3.20 3.54
N LEU A 149 -0.56 -3.08 4.86
CA LEU A 149 -1.05 -4.11 5.77
C LEU A 149 -2.39 -3.69 6.39
N ILE A 150 -3.41 -4.51 6.17
CA ILE A 150 -4.81 -4.19 6.46
C ILE A 150 -5.33 -5.18 7.49
N SER A 151 -5.96 -4.71 8.57
CA SER A 151 -6.68 -5.57 9.50
C SER A 151 -7.96 -6.10 8.83
N THR A 152 -8.18 -7.41 8.90
CA THR A 152 -9.41 -8.06 8.43
C THR A 152 -10.26 -8.64 9.58
N GLY A 153 -9.70 -8.66 10.79
CA GLY A 153 -10.34 -9.06 12.03
C GLY A 153 -9.42 -8.78 13.23
N GLU A 154 -9.75 -9.33 14.39
CA GLU A 154 -8.95 -9.16 15.62
C GLU A 154 -7.55 -9.78 15.48
N ASN A 155 -7.50 -11.02 14.99
CA ASN A 155 -6.27 -11.80 14.80
C ASN A 155 -6.05 -12.21 13.34
N THR A 156 -6.63 -11.47 12.40
CA THR A 156 -6.46 -11.72 10.97
C THR A 156 -6.12 -10.43 10.25
N SER A 157 -5.33 -10.56 9.18
CA SER A 157 -4.91 -9.43 8.35
C SER A 157 -4.72 -9.85 6.90
N LYS A 158 -4.52 -8.83 6.06
CA LYS A 158 -4.20 -9.00 4.65
C LYS A 158 -3.09 -8.03 4.27
N VAL A 159 -2.09 -8.52 3.56
CA VAL A 159 -1.11 -7.68 2.88
C VAL A 159 -1.63 -7.45 1.47
N HIS A 160 -1.76 -6.18 1.10
CA HIS A 160 -2.10 -5.76 -0.24
C HIS A 160 -0.87 -5.10 -0.86
N VAL A 161 -0.37 -5.66 -1.95
CA VAL A 161 0.80 -5.18 -2.66
C VAL A 161 0.40 -4.74 -4.05
N THR A 162 0.75 -3.51 -4.41
CA THR A 162 0.67 -3.03 -5.78
C THR A 162 2.05 -2.61 -6.27
N ALA A 163 2.27 -2.62 -7.57
CA ALA A 163 3.44 -1.98 -8.14
C ALA A 163 3.10 -1.24 -9.42
N GLU A 164 3.69 -0.06 -9.59
CA GLU A 164 3.68 0.69 -10.84
C GLU A 164 5.02 0.50 -11.54
N PHE A 165 4.98 0.12 -12.82
CA PHE A 165 6.19 -0.13 -13.59
C PHE A 165 6.12 0.37 -15.03
N GLU A 166 7.30 0.50 -15.63
CA GLU A 166 7.49 0.94 -17.01
C GLU A 166 8.49 0.01 -17.73
N GLY A 167 8.28 -0.22 -19.03
CA GLY A 167 9.11 -1.11 -19.83
C GLY A 167 8.71 -2.59 -19.75
N GLY A 168 9.61 -3.46 -20.23
CA GLY A 168 9.37 -4.90 -20.36
C GLY A 168 8.50 -5.31 -21.55
N SER A 169 8.73 -6.52 -22.05
CA SER A 169 7.82 -7.17 -23.02
C SER A 169 6.61 -7.76 -22.31
N GLU A 170 5.52 -8.03 -23.03
CA GLU A 170 4.33 -8.70 -22.47
C GLU A 170 4.69 -10.03 -21.78
N GLU A 171 5.59 -10.80 -22.38
CA GLU A 171 6.11 -12.05 -21.80
C GLU A 171 6.86 -11.80 -20.48
N ASN A 172 7.73 -10.78 -20.43
CA ASN A 172 8.48 -10.46 -19.22
C ASN A 172 7.56 -9.91 -18.11
N ILE A 173 6.51 -9.17 -18.48
CA ILE A 173 5.50 -8.69 -17.53
C ILE A 173 4.76 -9.89 -16.90
N ALA A 174 4.34 -10.86 -17.70
CA ALA A 174 3.69 -12.07 -17.19
C ALA A 174 4.60 -12.86 -16.23
N LYS A 175 5.86 -13.10 -16.64
CA LYS A 175 6.86 -13.79 -15.80
C LYS A 175 7.16 -13.04 -14.51
N SER A 176 7.35 -11.72 -14.61
CA SER A 176 7.53 -10.85 -13.45
C SER A 176 6.38 -11.04 -12.49
N ASN A 177 5.13 -10.90 -12.94
CA ASN A 177 3.96 -11.00 -12.08
C ASN A 177 3.89 -12.35 -11.35
N GLU A 178 4.21 -13.46 -12.03
CA GLU A 178 4.23 -14.78 -11.41
C GLU A 178 5.32 -14.92 -10.35
N VAL A 179 6.55 -14.50 -10.67
CA VAL A 179 7.70 -14.55 -9.75
C VAL A 179 7.46 -13.65 -8.54
N THR A 180 7.01 -12.41 -8.74
CA THR A 180 6.69 -11.46 -7.67
C THR A 180 5.59 -11.99 -6.77
N LYS A 181 4.50 -12.56 -7.33
CA LYS A 181 3.43 -13.19 -6.54
C LYS A 181 3.94 -14.32 -5.66
N HIS A 182 4.75 -15.21 -6.23
CA HIS A 182 5.30 -16.34 -5.51
C HIS A 182 6.22 -15.88 -4.37
N GLY A 183 7.13 -14.94 -4.67
CA GLY A 183 8.07 -14.39 -3.69
C GLY A 183 7.38 -13.65 -2.54
N LEU A 184 6.39 -12.80 -2.84
CA LEU A 184 5.60 -12.08 -1.83
C LEU A 184 4.80 -13.05 -0.96
N THR A 185 4.14 -14.04 -1.57
CA THR A 185 3.37 -15.05 -0.83
C THR A 185 4.27 -15.84 0.11
N GLY A 186 5.42 -16.35 -0.38
CA GLY A 186 6.37 -17.08 0.44
C GLY A 186 6.91 -16.24 1.60
N THR A 187 7.26 -14.99 1.34
CA THR A 187 7.77 -14.05 2.36
C THR A 187 6.75 -13.81 3.46
N PHE A 188 5.51 -13.46 3.12
CA PHE A 188 4.50 -13.14 4.12
C PHE A 188 3.97 -14.38 4.85
N LYS A 189 3.92 -15.53 4.19
CA LYS A 189 3.62 -16.80 4.88
C LYS A 189 4.74 -17.20 5.85
N ALA A 190 6.01 -16.97 5.53
CA ALA A 190 7.09 -17.20 6.48
C ALA A 190 7.02 -16.26 7.69
N LEU A 191 6.73 -14.97 7.47
CA LEU A 191 6.52 -14.00 8.56
C LEU A 191 5.31 -14.37 9.43
N GLU A 192 4.21 -14.84 8.83
CA GLU A 192 3.06 -15.34 9.58
C GLU A 192 3.45 -16.49 10.52
N GLN A 193 4.19 -17.49 10.04
CA GLN A 193 4.64 -18.60 10.87
C GLN A 193 5.59 -18.14 11.98
N TYR A 194 6.48 -17.18 11.68
CA TYR A 194 7.37 -16.58 12.68
C TYR A 194 6.60 -15.86 13.79
N VAL A 195 5.56 -15.09 13.43
CA VAL A 195 4.71 -14.42 14.41
C VAL A 195 3.96 -15.43 15.27
N LYS A 196 3.38 -16.47 14.65
CA LYS A 196 2.65 -17.54 15.38
C LYS A 196 3.54 -18.33 16.35
N SER A 197 4.83 -18.50 16.03
CA SER A 197 5.78 -19.21 16.90
C SER A 197 6.44 -18.35 17.98
N SER A 198 6.36 -17.03 17.83
CA SER A 198 6.92 -16.06 18.78
C SER A 198 5.89 -15.45 19.73
N SER A 199 4.61 -15.84 19.60
CA SER A 199 3.47 -15.35 20.39
C SER A 199 3.06 -16.30 21.51
#